data_AF-A0A6P2B232-F1
#
_entry.id   AF-A0A6P2B232-F1
#
_cell.length_a   1.000
_cell.length_b   1.000
_cell.length_c   1.000
_cell.angle_alpha   90.00
_cell.angle_beta   90.00
_cell.angle_gamma   90.00
#
_symmetry.space_group_name_H-M   'P 1'
#
loop_
_entity.id
_entity.type
_entity.pdbx_description
1 polymer ?
#
loop_
_entity_poly.entity_id
_entity_poly.type
_entity_poly.pdbx_seq_one_letter_code
_entity_poly.pdbx_strand_id
1 'polypeptide(L)'
;MLCLGSVSNTGDQAVGLIVLQVVVYMDDGQQMAVKRVTLPQTVIAPDSSAPYRALFSRASVEIDRFGGVAVSVLSAEPADAALLADLTFEDVRGEISDGLYRVTGAIRNTGADDLDAVRVVVTVYDEGRRVMGFRAIEIPHVAPDEARIIALNVMPQVGGVNLSHSLHAEAVR
;
A
#
# COMPACT_ATOMS: atom_id res chain seq x y z
N MET A 1 -0.50 8.38 -17.33
CA MET A 1 0.49 8.68 -16.28
C MET A 1 0.19 7.85 -15.04
N LEU A 2 1.21 7.31 -14.37
CA LEU A 2 1.07 6.59 -13.11
C LEU A 2 1.63 7.45 -11.97
N CYS A 3 0.83 7.66 -10.93
CA CYS A 3 1.25 8.29 -9.68
C CYS A 3 1.16 7.25 -8.56
N LEU A 4 2.31 6.96 -7.96
CA LEU A 4 2.45 6.15 -6.75
C LEU A 4 2.87 7.04 -5.59
N GLY A 5 2.41 6.70 -4.40
CA GLY A 5 2.84 7.35 -3.17
C GLY A 5 2.30 6.63 -1.95
N SER A 6 2.47 7.26 -0.79
CA SER A 6 1.97 6.76 0.48
C SER A 6 1.16 7.84 1.20
N VAL A 7 0.15 7.40 1.94
CA VAL A 7 -0.53 8.22 2.94
C VAL A 7 -0.19 7.68 4.32
N SER A 8 0.17 8.56 5.24
CA SER A 8 0.53 8.20 6.61
C SER A 8 -0.55 8.64 7.58
N ASN A 9 -0.90 7.76 8.49
CA ASN A 9 -1.68 8.14 9.66
C ASN A 9 -0.72 8.73 10.70
N THR A 10 -0.89 10.01 11.00
CA THR A 10 -0.10 10.76 11.98
C THR A 10 -0.85 11.02 13.28
N GLY A 11 -2.08 10.50 13.38
CA GLY A 11 -2.89 10.53 14.60
C GLY A 11 -2.59 9.34 15.52
N ASP A 12 -3.27 9.34 16.66
CA ASP A 12 -3.16 8.33 17.72
C ASP A 12 -4.21 7.21 17.63
N GLN A 13 -5.13 7.30 16.67
CA GLN A 13 -6.18 6.31 16.42
C GLN A 13 -6.02 5.66 15.05
N ALA A 14 -6.43 4.39 14.94
CA ALA A 14 -6.53 3.74 13.64
C ALA A 14 -7.56 4.46 12.76
N VAL A 15 -7.27 4.58 11.46
CA VAL A 15 -8.17 5.24 10.50
C VAL A 15 -8.44 4.34 9.30
N GLY A 16 -9.66 4.43 8.78
CA GLY A 16 -10.14 3.68 7.63
C GLY A 16 -11.02 4.53 6.72
N LEU A 17 -11.67 3.88 5.75
CA LEU A 17 -12.52 4.54 4.74
C LEU A 17 -11.81 5.73 4.06
N ILE A 18 -10.52 5.53 3.80
CA ILE A 18 -9.66 6.60 3.29
C ILE A 18 -9.90 6.78 1.80
N VAL A 19 -10.29 7.99 1.43
CA VAL A 19 -10.37 8.42 0.03
C VAL A 19 -9.39 9.55 -0.18
N LEU A 20 -8.48 9.39 -1.13
CA LEU A 20 -7.57 10.44 -1.56
C LEU A 20 -8.08 11.08 -2.84
N GLN A 21 -7.81 12.37 -3.01
CA GLN A 21 -7.89 13.07 -4.29
C GLN A 21 -6.48 13.33 -4.80
N VAL A 22 -6.19 12.82 -5.99
CA VAL A 22 -4.96 13.10 -6.72
C VAL A 22 -5.28 14.05 -7.86
N VAL A 23 -4.66 15.22 -7.85
CA VAL A 23 -4.84 16.26 -8.85
C VAL A 23 -3.54 16.42 -9.63
N VAL A 24 -3.65 16.44 -10.95
CA VAL A 24 -2.55 16.73 -11.87
C VAL A 24 -2.72 18.15 -12.36
N TYR A 25 -1.67 18.94 -12.27
CA TYR A 25 -1.65 20.34 -12.69
C TYR A 25 -0.82 20.54 -13.95
N MET A 26 -1.21 21.54 -14.71
CA MET A 26 -0.39 22.11 -15.78
C MET A 26 0.73 22.97 -15.20
N ASP A 27 1.73 23.28 -16.04
CA ASP A 27 2.86 24.17 -15.74
C ASP A 27 2.45 25.60 -15.35
N ASP A 28 1.30 26.06 -15.81
CA ASP A 28 0.65 27.33 -15.43
C ASP A 28 -0.22 27.24 -14.16
N GLY A 29 -0.26 26.06 -13.52
CA GLY A 29 -1.03 25.80 -12.30
C GLY A 29 -2.51 25.49 -12.51
N GLN A 30 -3.00 25.43 -13.76
CA GLN A 30 -4.37 24.99 -14.03
C GLN A 30 -4.53 23.49 -13.78
N GLN A 31 -5.72 23.06 -13.33
CA GLN A 31 -5.99 21.64 -13.16
C GLN A 31 -6.13 20.94 -14.51
N MET A 32 -5.33 19.89 -14.73
CA MET A 32 -5.39 19.05 -15.93
C MET A 32 -6.27 17.81 -15.72
N ALA A 33 -6.11 17.13 -14.59
CA ALA A 33 -6.88 15.93 -14.28
C ALA A 33 -7.08 15.76 -12.78
N VAL A 34 -8.13 15.05 -12.41
CA VAL A 34 -8.42 14.68 -11.02
C VAL A 34 -8.83 13.22 -10.95
N LYS A 35 -8.40 12.51 -9.91
CA LYS A 35 -8.81 11.14 -9.64
C LYS A 35 -9.00 10.92 -8.14
N ARG A 36 -10.12 10.31 -7.78
CA ARG A 36 -10.34 9.77 -6.43
C ARG A 36 -9.79 8.35 -6.38
N VAL A 37 -9.06 8.02 -5.32
CA VAL A 37 -8.49 6.69 -5.11
C VAL A 37 -8.78 6.21 -3.69
N THR A 38 -9.12 4.93 -3.60
CA THR A 38 -9.14 4.18 -2.34
C THR A 38 -7.82 3.43 -2.17
N LEU A 39 -7.57 2.98 -0.95
CA LEU A 39 -6.35 2.27 -0.59
C LEU A 39 -6.56 0.75 -0.66
N PRO A 40 -5.49 -0.04 -0.85
CA PRO A 40 -5.57 -1.49 -0.71
C PRO A 40 -5.82 -1.93 0.74
N GLN A 41 -5.46 -1.09 1.72
CA GLN A 41 -5.70 -1.32 3.14
C GLN A 41 -7.05 -0.74 3.53
N THR A 42 -7.81 -1.48 4.35
CA THR A 42 -9.04 -0.98 4.98
C THR A 42 -8.74 -0.14 6.21
N VAL A 43 -7.64 -0.43 6.92
CA VAL A 43 -7.21 0.28 8.12
C VAL A 43 -5.72 0.68 8.05
N ILE A 44 -5.41 1.85 8.62
CA ILE A 44 -4.03 2.31 8.88
C ILE A 44 -3.91 2.57 10.37
N ALA A 45 -3.05 1.78 11.04
CA ALA A 45 -2.70 1.98 12.44
C ALA A 45 -2.04 3.36 12.68
N PRO A 46 -1.99 3.85 13.93
CA PRO A 46 -1.16 5.00 14.29
C PRO A 46 0.28 4.85 13.80
N ASP A 47 0.88 5.96 13.38
CA ASP A 47 2.26 6.05 12.87
C ASP A 47 2.59 5.12 11.68
N SER A 48 1.56 4.54 11.06
CA SER A 48 1.69 3.64 9.92
C SER A 48 1.30 4.33 8.61
N SER A 49 1.58 3.67 7.50
CA SER A 49 1.27 4.20 6.16
C SER A 49 0.66 3.14 5.26
N ALA A 50 -0.04 3.59 4.23
CA ALA A 50 -0.56 2.74 3.18
C ALA A 50 -0.19 3.31 1.81
N PRO A 51 0.14 2.45 0.82
CA PRO A 51 0.43 2.90 -0.52
C PRO A 51 -0.86 3.25 -1.28
N TYR A 52 -0.77 4.17 -2.23
CA TYR A 52 -1.84 4.45 -3.19
C TYR A 52 -1.33 4.39 -4.62
N ARG A 53 -2.27 4.19 -5.55
CA ARG A 53 -2.02 4.23 -7.00
C ARG A 53 -3.11 5.02 -7.71
N ALA A 54 -2.71 6.12 -8.36
CA ALA A 54 -3.56 6.85 -9.29
C ALA A 54 -3.04 6.66 -10.72
N LEU A 55 -3.80 5.91 -11.53
CA LEU A 55 -3.53 5.76 -12.96
C LEU A 55 -4.42 6.71 -13.77
N PHE A 56 -3.81 7.67 -14.45
CA PHE A 56 -4.48 8.59 -15.37
C PHE A 56 -4.34 8.10 -16.81
N SER A 57 -5.41 8.21 -17.58
CA SER A 57 -5.41 7.88 -19.01
C SER A 57 -4.47 8.82 -19.77
N ARG A 58 -3.95 8.38 -20.93
CA ARG A 58 -3.16 9.25 -21.80
C ARG A 58 -3.96 10.44 -22.32
N ALA A 59 -5.27 10.29 -22.52
CA ALA A 59 -6.14 11.37 -22.97
C ALA A 59 -6.41 12.44 -21.90
N SER A 60 -6.12 12.14 -20.62
CA SER A 60 -6.37 13.06 -19.51
C SER A 60 -5.13 13.84 -19.09
N VAL A 61 -3.95 13.53 -19.65
CA VAL A 61 -2.68 14.12 -19.22
C VAL A 61 -1.86 14.48 -20.45
N GLU A 62 -1.76 15.77 -20.73
CA GLU A 62 -0.86 16.35 -21.70
C GLU A 62 0.53 16.47 -21.09
N ILE A 63 1.44 15.58 -21.47
CA ILE A 63 2.76 15.48 -20.81
C ILE A 63 3.60 16.74 -21.02
N ASP A 64 3.44 17.42 -22.15
CA ASP A 64 4.17 18.64 -22.50
C ASP A 64 3.76 19.84 -21.66
N ARG A 65 2.59 19.78 -21.01
CA ARG A 65 2.07 20.81 -20.11
C ARG A 65 2.17 20.40 -18.65
N PHE A 66 2.77 19.27 -18.30
CA PHE A 66 2.80 18.77 -16.93
C PHE A 66 3.57 19.71 -15.99
N GLY A 67 2.88 20.25 -14.97
CA GLY A 67 3.48 21.12 -13.95
C GLY A 67 3.66 20.45 -12.59
N GLY A 68 2.84 19.44 -12.26
CA GLY A 68 2.99 18.72 -11.00
C GLY A 68 1.77 17.89 -10.60
N VAL A 69 1.86 17.31 -9.40
CA VAL A 69 0.78 16.54 -8.77
C VAL A 69 0.61 17.02 -7.34
N ALA A 70 -0.63 17.20 -6.90
CA ALA A 70 -0.97 17.34 -5.49
C ALA A 70 -1.89 16.21 -5.05
N VAL A 71 -1.78 15.83 -3.78
CA VAL A 71 -2.61 14.80 -3.17
C VAL A 71 -3.20 15.35 -1.88
N SER A 72 -4.49 15.17 -1.71
CA SER A 72 -5.21 15.52 -0.48
C SER A 72 -6.06 14.35 0.00
N VAL A 73 -6.26 14.28 1.31
CA VAL A 73 -7.20 13.34 1.95
C VAL A 73 -8.59 13.97 1.89
N LEU A 74 -9.56 13.28 1.28
CA LEU A 74 -10.96 13.70 1.26
C LEU A 74 -11.75 13.13 2.44
N SER A 75 -11.46 11.89 2.81
CA SER A 75 -12.05 11.23 3.97
C SER A 75 -10.98 10.38 4.66
N ALA A 76 -11.08 10.34 5.98
CA ALA A 76 -10.42 9.39 6.86
C ALA A 76 -11.29 9.33 8.11
N GLU A 77 -11.81 8.16 8.44
CA GLU A 77 -12.71 7.97 9.58
C GLU A 77 -12.01 7.13 10.63
N PRO A 78 -12.28 7.33 11.93
CA PRO A 78 -11.84 6.40 12.96
C PRO A 78 -12.26 4.98 12.60
N ALA A 79 -11.31 4.06 12.66
CA ALA A 79 -11.53 2.65 12.37
C ALA A 79 -11.36 1.81 13.63
N ASP A 80 -12.04 0.67 13.65
CA ASP A 80 -11.83 -0.32 14.69
C ASP A 80 -10.42 -0.91 14.56
N ALA A 81 -9.62 -0.75 15.61
CA ALA A 81 -8.29 -1.32 15.68
C ALA A 81 -8.31 -2.86 15.70
N ALA A 82 -9.45 -3.50 15.99
CA ALA A 82 -9.61 -4.96 15.92
C ALA A 82 -9.42 -5.53 14.51
N LEU A 83 -9.56 -4.70 13.46
CA LEU A 83 -9.23 -5.08 12.08
C LEU A 83 -7.71 -5.29 11.87
N LEU A 84 -6.88 -4.72 12.72
CA LEU A 84 -5.46 -5.04 12.77
C LEU A 84 -5.34 -6.46 13.32
N ALA A 85 -4.83 -7.35 12.48
CA ALA A 85 -4.70 -8.75 12.81
C ALA A 85 -3.50 -8.95 13.75
N ASP A 86 -3.66 -9.84 14.73
CA ASP A 86 -2.58 -10.27 15.64
C ASP A 86 -1.62 -11.22 14.90
N LEU A 87 -0.97 -10.70 13.87
CA LEU A 87 -0.07 -11.42 12.98
C LEU A 87 1.38 -10.96 13.16
N THR A 88 2.29 -11.93 13.19
CA THR A 88 3.72 -11.65 13.08
C THR A 88 4.26 -12.09 11.73
N PHE A 89 5.15 -11.29 11.16
CA PHE A 89 5.89 -11.63 9.96
C PHE A 89 7.23 -12.28 10.35
N GLU A 90 7.50 -13.46 9.81
CA GLU A 90 8.69 -14.26 10.11
C GLU A 90 9.53 -14.45 8.84
N ASP A 91 10.86 -14.41 9.00
CA ASP A 91 11.82 -14.74 7.93
C ASP A 91 11.62 -13.99 6.60
N VAL A 92 11.11 -12.76 6.69
CA VAL A 92 10.81 -11.96 5.52
C VAL A 92 12.08 -11.51 4.81
N ARG A 93 12.18 -11.82 3.52
CA ARG A 93 13.27 -11.43 2.63
C ARG A 93 12.71 -10.88 1.32
N GLY A 94 13.41 -9.90 0.78
CA GLY A 94 13.12 -9.33 -0.53
C GLY A 94 14.34 -9.45 -1.45
N GLU A 95 14.11 -9.83 -2.70
CA GLU A 95 15.16 -9.93 -3.71
C GLU A 95 14.64 -9.48 -5.08
N ILE A 96 15.53 -8.97 -5.94
CA ILE A 96 15.21 -8.72 -7.34
C ILE A 96 15.48 -10.00 -8.13
N SER A 97 14.47 -10.49 -8.84
CA SER A 97 14.56 -11.66 -9.72
C SER A 97 13.68 -11.42 -10.96
N ASP A 98 14.27 -11.59 -12.16
CA ASP A 98 13.59 -11.37 -13.45
C ASP A 98 12.88 -10.01 -13.59
N GLY A 99 13.49 -8.94 -13.04
CA GLY A 99 12.92 -7.59 -13.05
C GLY A 99 11.73 -7.38 -12.10
N LEU A 100 11.39 -8.38 -11.30
CA LEU A 100 10.40 -8.30 -10.24
C LEU A 100 11.10 -8.24 -8.89
N TYR A 101 10.51 -7.50 -7.95
CA TYR A 101 10.91 -7.56 -6.55
C TYR A 101 10.06 -8.62 -5.85
N ARG A 102 10.69 -9.75 -5.55
CA ARG A 102 10.06 -10.91 -4.91
C ARG A 102 10.23 -10.79 -3.40
N VAL A 103 9.11 -10.77 -2.68
CA VAL A 103 9.07 -10.85 -1.21
C VAL A 103 8.61 -12.24 -0.80
N THR A 104 9.38 -12.89 0.06
CA THR A 104 9.06 -14.21 0.64
C THR A 104 9.17 -14.15 2.15
N GLY A 105 8.41 -14.99 2.84
CA GLY A 105 8.43 -15.10 4.30
C GLY A 105 7.28 -15.95 4.80
N ALA A 106 6.98 -15.85 6.08
CA ALA A 106 5.78 -16.42 6.68
C ALA A 106 4.99 -15.35 7.43
N ILE A 107 3.69 -15.54 7.52
CA ILE A 107 2.85 -14.91 8.54
C ILE A 107 2.46 -15.96 9.57
N ARG A 108 2.38 -15.58 10.84
CA ARG A 108 1.84 -16.42 11.91
C ARG A 108 0.73 -15.69 12.64
N ASN A 109 -0.40 -16.35 12.83
CA ASN A 109 -1.43 -15.89 13.74
C ASN A 109 -0.98 -16.11 15.18
N THR A 110 -0.74 -15.02 15.90
CA THR A 110 -0.35 -15.03 17.32
C THR A 110 -1.53 -14.74 18.25
N GLY A 111 -2.70 -14.49 17.68
CA GLY A 111 -3.95 -14.33 18.40
C GLY A 111 -4.59 -15.68 18.77
N ALA A 112 -5.66 -15.59 19.56
CA ALA A 112 -6.45 -16.74 20.01
C ALA A 112 -7.61 -17.09 19.07
N ASP A 113 -7.96 -16.19 18.15
CA ASP A 113 -9.10 -16.31 17.24
C ASP A 113 -8.64 -16.76 15.85
N ASP A 114 -9.52 -17.44 15.13
CA ASP A 114 -9.36 -17.67 13.70
C ASP A 114 -9.34 -16.33 12.95
N LEU A 115 -8.45 -16.21 11.97
CA LEU A 115 -8.38 -15.03 11.10
C LEU A 115 -8.84 -15.40 9.71
N ASP A 116 -9.93 -14.76 9.26
CA ASP A 116 -10.50 -14.94 7.94
C ASP A 116 -10.17 -13.76 7.01
N ALA A 117 -10.09 -14.05 5.72
CA ALA A 117 -9.83 -13.06 4.67
C ALA A 117 -8.62 -12.16 4.98
N VAL A 118 -7.53 -12.75 5.47
CA VAL A 118 -6.30 -12.03 5.84
C VAL A 118 -5.72 -11.34 4.62
N ARG A 119 -5.73 -10.01 4.61
CA ARG A 119 -5.13 -9.22 3.55
C ARG A 119 -3.71 -8.85 3.94
N VAL A 120 -2.75 -9.27 3.11
CA VAL A 120 -1.34 -8.87 3.25
C VAL A 120 -0.99 -7.89 2.14
N VAL A 121 -0.49 -6.72 2.51
CA VAL A 121 -0.02 -5.68 1.58
C VAL A 121 1.50 -5.55 1.70
N VAL A 122 2.19 -5.80 0.59
CA VAL A 122 3.63 -5.53 0.45
C VAL A 122 3.81 -4.23 -0.30
N THR A 123 4.56 -3.30 0.28
CA THR A 123 4.98 -2.06 -0.38
C THR A 123 6.47 -2.07 -0.61
N VAL A 124 6.91 -1.76 -1.82
CA VAL A 124 8.32 -1.68 -2.21
C VAL A 124 8.72 -0.22 -2.36
N TYR A 125 9.89 0.12 -1.82
CA TYR A 125 10.43 1.48 -1.81
C TYR A 125 11.83 1.52 -2.40
N ASP A 126 12.21 2.68 -2.93
CA ASP A 126 13.62 3.00 -3.19
C ASP A 126 14.32 3.53 -1.93
N GLU A 127 15.61 3.89 -2.07
CA GLU A 127 16.43 4.47 -1.01
C GLU A 127 15.85 5.79 -0.46
N GLY A 128 15.13 6.55 -1.29
CA GLY A 128 14.46 7.79 -0.92
C GLY A 128 13.10 7.57 -0.26
N ARG A 129 12.75 6.33 0.10
CA ARG A 129 11.44 5.95 0.67
C ARG A 129 10.26 6.26 -0.26
N ARG A 130 10.51 6.39 -1.58
CA ARG A 130 9.44 6.58 -2.57
C ARG A 130 8.86 5.22 -2.93
N VAL A 131 7.53 5.16 -3.05
CA VAL A 131 6.82 3.92 -3.41
C VAL A 131 7.12 3.55 -4.86
N MET A 132 7.77 2.41 -5.06
CA MET A 132 8.13 1.87 -6.37
C MET A 132 7.07 0.90 -6.90
N GLY A 133 6.24 0.35 -6.02
CA GLY A 133 5.15 -0.54 -6.34
C GLY A 133 4.59 -1.18 -5.07
N PHE A 134 3.43 -1.80 -5.17
CA PHE A 134 2.86 -2.57 -4.09
C PHE A 134 1.99 -3.70 -4.64
N ARG A 135 1.72 -4.69 -3.80
CA ARG A 135 0.78 -5.76 -4.10
C ARG A 135 0.05 -6.18 -2.84
N ALA A 136 -1.25 -6.45 -2.99
CA ALA A 136 -2.06 -7.07 -1.96
C ALA A 136 -2.37 -8.51 -2.37
N ILE A 137 -2.37 -9.41 -1.41
CA ILE A 137 -2.94 -10.75 -1.53
C ILE A 137 -3.93 -10.97 -0.40
N GLU A 138 -4.81 -11.95 -0.60
CA GLU A 138 -5.73 -12.43 0.42
C GLU A 138 -5.39 -13.88 0.73
N ILE A 139 -5.34 -14.21 2.01
CA ILE A 139 -5.17 -15.56 2.53
C ILE A 139 -6.50 -15.91 3.20
N PRO A 140 -7.22 -16.93 2.70
CA PRO A 140 -8.61 -17.16 3.11
C PRO A 140 -8.78 -17.36 4.61
N HIS A 141 -7.84 -18.07 5.25
CA HIS A 141 -7.95 -18.47 6.64
C HIS A 141 -6.57 -18.77 7.24
N VAL A 142 -6.35 -18.33 8.48
CA VAL A 142 -5.17 -18.62 9.32
C VAL A 142 -5.63 -18.91 10.75
N ALA A 143 -5.54 -20.16 11.16
CA ALA A 143 -5.93 -20.58 12.51
C ALA A 143 -4.94 -20.05 13.59
N PRO A 144 -5.32 -20.02 14.88
CA PRO A 144 -4.40 -19.68 15.97
C PRO A 144 -3.10 -20.49 15.92
N ASP A 145 -1.98 -19.82 16.17
CA ASP A 145 -0.60 -20.34 16.09
C ASP A 145 -0.15 -20.88 14.72
N GLU A 146 -1.03 -20.85 13.71
CA GLU A 146 -0.74 -21.34 12.37
C GLU A 146 0.17 -20.38 11.61
N ALA A 147 1.15 -20.95 10.92
CA ALA A 147 2.01 -20.23 9.99
C ALA A 147 1.62 -20.49 8.53
N ARG A 148 1.62 -19.44 7.71
CA ARG A 148 1.41 -19.50 6.27
C ARG A 148 2.58 -18.86 5.55
N ILE A 149 3.13 -19.58 4.56
CA ILE A 149 4.15 -19.02 3.68
C ILE A 149 3.51 -18.02 2.73
N ILE A 150 4.16 -16.87 2.56
CA ILE A 150 3.79 -15.84 1.60
C ILE A 150 4.90 -15.68 0.57
N ALA A 151 4.50 -15.51 -0.69
CA ALA A 151 5.39 -15.19 -1.80
C ALA A 151 4.69 -14.21 -2.74
N LEU A 152 5.20 -12.99 -2.84
CA LEU A 152 4.62 -11.92 -3.63
C LEU A 152 5.65 -11.33 -4.58
N ASN A 153 5.28 -11.22 -5.85
CA ASN A 153 6.04 -10.44 -6.82
C ASN A 153 5.43 -9.05 -6.95
N VAL A 154 6.26 -8.02 -6.81
CA VAL A 154 5.91 -6.62 -7.06
C VAL A 154 6.72 -6.16 -8.27
N MET A 155 6.09 -5.47 -9.22
CA MET A 155 6.76 -4.90 -10.38
C MET A 155 7.14 -3.43 -10.09
N PRO A 156 8.43 -3.12 -9.82
CA PRO A 156 8.86 -1.76 -9.56
C PRO A 156 8.73 -0.90 -10.82
N GLN A 157 8.29 0.35 -10.67
CA GLN A 157 8.05 1.23 -11.82
C GLN A 157 9.32 1.87 -12.40
N VAL A 158 10.43 1.84 -11.66
CA VAL A 158 11.74 2.32 -12.13
C VAL A 158 12.79 1.32 -11.64
N GLY A 159 13.81 1.06 -12.46
CA GLY A 159 14.91 0.16 -12.16
C GLY A 159 15.81 0.69 -11.03
N GLY A 160 15.38 0.50 -9.79
CA GLY A 160 16.21 0.70 -8.60
C GLY A 160 17.00 -0.56 -8.29
N VAL A 161 18.30 -0.41 -7.99
CA VAL A 161 19.16 -1.53 -7.56
C VAL A 161 19.02 -1.81 -6.07
N ASN A 162 18.66 -0.80 -5.27
CA ASN A 162 18.51 -0.88 -3.83
C ASN A 162 17.05 -0.64 -3.44
N LEU A 163 16.29 -1.73 -3.43
CA LEU A 163 14.89 -1.74 -3.05
C LEU A 163 14.74 -2.26 -1.62
N SER A 164 13.82 -1.66 -0.88
CA SER A 164 13.39 -2.12 0.43
C SER A 164 11.89 -2.38 0.42
N HIS A 165 11.35 -2.99 1.47
CA HIS A 165 9.92 -3.27 1.55
C HIS A 165 9.38 -3.13 2.97
N SER A 166 8.06 -2.96 3.06
CA SER A 166 7.27 -3.12 4.27
C SER A 166 6.14 -4.09 4.03
N LEU A 167 5.64 -4.69 5.10
CA LEU A 167 4.43 -5.49 5.09
C LEU A 167 3.42 -4.90 6.06
N HIS A 168 2.16 -5.03 5.68
CA HIS A 168 1.01 -4.76 6.51
C HIS A 168 0.05 -5.93 6.39
N ALA A 169 -0.63 -6.29 7.48
CA ALA A 169 -1.70 -7.26 7.46
C ALA A 169 -2.92 -6.78 8.26
N GLU A 170 -4.09 -7.09 7.73
CA GLU A 170 -5.40 -6.86 8.34
C GLU A 170 -6.25 -8.12 8.09
N ALA A 171 -7.24 -8.37 8.93
CA ALA A 171 -8.10 -9.55 8.82
C ALA A 171 -9.49 -9.28 9.37
N VAL A 172 -10.42 -10.15 9.00
CA VAL A 172 -11.72 -10.28 9.65
C VAL A 172 -11.61 -11.33 10.75
N ARG A 173 -12.20 -11.05 11.90
CA ARG A 173 -12.33 -11.98 13.04
C ARG A 173 -13.77 -12.47 13.13
#